data_AF-D8PLW1-F1
#
_entry.id   AF-D8PLW1-F1
#
_cell.length_a   1.000
_cell.length_b   1.000
_cell.length_c   1.000
_cell.angle_alpha   90.00
_cell.angle_beta   90.00
_cell.angle_gamma   90.00
#
_symmetry.space_group_name_H-M   'P 1'
#
loop_
_entity.id
_entity.type
_entity.pdbx_description
1 polymer ?
#
loop_
_entity_poly.entity_id
_entity_poly.type
_entity_poly.pdbx_seq_one_letter_code
_entity_poly.pdbx_strand_id
1 'polypeptide(L)'
;MTDRLSLDEEARLYTTNAQREKYNNLATLFGIIVALDYLERAYVRDSITAAEYSPACTRLLSQYKTMLKLVADDVPSVEQFMSRYRMDHPAALHRIQVGVPATVEHSSEAGPETGKWVAETTQVRESFITFMDALKLRLRAKDQLHPILQELVTSYARFKGSKDWEGRSRMVAW
;
A
#
# COMPACT_ATOMS: atom_id res chain seq x y z
N MET A 1 27.38 37.86 3.95
CA MET A 1 26.36 38.89 4.27
C MET A 1 25.47 38.33 5.35
N THR A 2 25.79 38.66 6.60
CA THR A 2 25.02 38.29 7.79
C THR A 2 23.79 39.18 7.84
N ASP A 3 22.64 38.64 7.43
CA ASP A 3 21.35 39.24 7.71
C ASP A 3 21.21 39.27 9.25
N ARG A 4 21.42 40.45 9.84
CA ARG A 4 21.29 40.65 11.28
C ARG A 4 19.79 40.55 11.55
N LEU A 5 19.36 39.41 12.11
CA LEU A 5 18.00 39.26 12.65
C LEU A 5 17.69 40.50 13.50
N SER A 6 16.82 41.36 12.97
CA SER A 6 16.38 42.56 13.66
C SER A 6 15.52 42.12 14.83
N LEU A 7 15.99 42.33 16.05
CA LEU A 7 15.27 42.00 17.29
C LEU A 7 14.04 42.91 17.51
N ASP A 8 13.94 43.99 16.73
CA ASP A 8 12.86 44.99 16.78
C ASP A 8 11.66 44.63 15.87
N GLU A 9 11.76 43.58 15.04
CA GLU A 9 10.73 43.23 14.06
C GLU A 9 10.26 41.77 14.23
N GLU A 10 8.93 41.54 14.19
CA GLU A 10 8.39 40.18 14.29
C GLU A 10 8.81 39.35 13.07
N ALA A 11 9.52 38.25 13.33
CA ALA A 11 9.96 37.33 12.30
C ALA A 11 8.74 36.70 11.59
N ARG A 12 8.59 36.97 10.29
CA ARG A 12 7.52 36.40 9.47
C ARG A 12 7.98 35.11 8.82
N LEU A 13 7.17 34.06 8.93
CA LEU A 13 7.48 32.74 8.36
C LEU A 13 7.51 32.77 6.82
N TYR A 14 6.71 33.63 6.20
CA TYR A 14 6.64 33.79 4.74
C TYR A 14 6.48 35.26 4.36
N THR A 15 7.01 35.64 3.20
CA THR A 15 6.83 36.96 2.61
C THR A 15 6.03 36.92 1.30
N THR A 16 5.92 35.74 0.68
CA THR A 16 5.20 35.52 -0.59
C THR A 16 4.14 34.42 -0.48
N ASN A 17 3.10 34.49 -1.33
CA ASN A 17 2.04 33.48 -1.36
C ASN A 17 2.57 32.07 -1.68
N ALA A 18 3.56 31.96 -2.57
CA ALA A 18 4.20 30.68 -2.90
C ALA A 18 4.93 30.06 -1.68
N GLN A 19 5.63 30.88 -0.89
CA GLN A 19 6.25 30.41 0.35
C GLN A 19 5.20 29.96 1.38
N ARG A 20 4.08 30.68 1.49
CA ARG A 20 2.99 30.29 2.39
C ARG A 20 2.44 28.91 2.06
N GLU A 21 2.20 28.63 0.77
CA GLU A 21 1.71 27.33 0.33
C GLU A 21 2.71 26.20 0.60
N LYS A 22 4.00 26.47 0.36
CA LYS A 22 5.09 25.55 0.72
C LYS A 22 5.12 25.24 2.22
N TYR A 23 5.03 26.25 3.09
CA TYR A 23 4.97 26.01 4.54
C TYR A 23 3.71 25.28 4.97
N ASN A 24 2.56 25.52 4.32
CA ASN A 24 1.35 24.75 4.56
C ASN A 24 1.52 23.27 4.20
N ASN A 25 2.18 22.97 3.08
CA ASN A 25 2.46 21.59 2.68
C ASN A 25 3.43 20.90 3.66
N LEU A 26 4.48 21.61 4.09
CA LEU A 26 5.42 21.13 5.12
C LEU A 26 4.73 20.92 6.48
N ALA A 27 3.85 21.83 6.88
CA ALA A 27 3.06 21.71 8.12
C ALA A 27 2.07 20.54 8.07
N THR A 28 1.46 20.29 6.91
CA THR A 28 0.60 19.14 6.69
C THR A 28 1.39 17.83 6.79
N LEU A 29 2.57 17.77 6.17
CA LEU A 29 3.47 16.61 6.28
C LEU A 29 3.88 16.36 7.74
N PHE A 30 4.26 17.41 8.46
CA PHE A 30 4.58 17.37 9.88
C PHE A 30 3.41 16.80 10.70
N GLY A 31 2.20 17.33 10.49
CA GLY A 31 1.00 16.89 11.18
C GLY A 31 0.67 15.41 10.95
N ILE A 32 0.85 14.92 9.72
CA ILE A 32 0.63 13.50 9.39
C ILE A 32 1.64 12.60 10.12
N ILE A 33 2.92 12.99 10.16
CA ILE A 33 3.97 12.20 10.86
C ILE A 33 3.67 12.12 12.36
N VAL A 34 3.32 13.24 12.98
CA VAL A 34 2.96 13.29 14.40
C VAL A 34 1.71 12.46 14.68
N ALA A 35 0.67 12.58 13.85
CA ALA A 35 -0.55 11.78 13.99
C ALA A 35 -0.27 10.27 13.86
N LEU A 36 0.65 9.88 12.96
CA LEU A 36 1.09 8.49 12.81
C LEU A 36 1.77 7.99 14.09
N ASP A 37 2.68 8.76 14.70
CA ASP A 37 3.36 8.37 15.94
C ASP A 37 2.39 8.19 17.11
N TYR A 38 1.42 9.11 17.25
CA TYR A 38 0.38 8.97 18.27
C TYR A 38 -0.52 7.76 18.01
N LEU A 39 -0.86 7.47 16.76
CA LEU A 39 -1.62 6.28 16.39
C LEU A 39 -0.86 5.00 16.77
N GLU A 40 0.45 4.93 16.52
CA GLU A 40 1.30 3.80 16.94
C GLU A 40 1.32 3.64 18.46
N ARG A 41 1.56 4.73 19.19
CA ARG A 41 1.61 4.69 20.67
C ARG A 41 0.27 4.28 21.28
N ALA A 42 -0.84 4.72 20.67
CA ALA A 42 -2.18 4.33 21.10
C ALA A 42 -2.44 2.84 20.86
N TYR A 43 -1.96 2.29 19.74
CA TYR A 43 -2.04 0.86 19.45
C TYR A 43 -1.20 0.03 20.42
N VAL A 44 0.04 0.43 20.70
CA VAL A 44 0.94 -0.24 21.67
C VAL A 44 0.37 -0.21 23.09
N ARG A 45 -0.46 0.79 23.42
CA ARG A 45 -1.15 0.89 24.71
C ARG A 45 -2.50 0.17 24.73
N ASP A 46 -2.85 -0.61 23.70
CA ASP A 46 -4.15 -1.28 23.59
C ASP A 46 -5.35 -0.31 23.72
N SER A 47 -5.15 0.97 23.39
CA SER A 47 -6.19 2.01 23.50
C SER A 47 -7.11 2.05 22.28
N ILE A 48 -6.71 1.41 21.18
CA ILE A 48 -7.46 1.29 19.93
C ILE A 48 -7.39 -0.15 19.43
N THR A 49 -8.47 -0.63 18.80
CA THR A 49 -8.51 -1.98 18.26
C THR A 49 -7.78 -2.09 16.93
N ALA A 50 -7.24 -3.28 16.62
CA ALA A 50 -6.57 -3.55 15.33
C ALA A 50 -7.47 -3.26 14.11
N ALA A 51 -8.79 -3.49 14.26
CA ALA A 51 -9.79 -3.25 13.23
C ALA A 51 -9.94 -1.76 12.87
N GLU A 52 -9.75 -0.85 13.83
CA GLU A 52 -9.83 0.60 13.61
C GLU A 52 -8.46 1.18 13.22
N TYR A 53 -7.40 0.63 13.79
CA TYR A 53 -6.03 1.04 13.53
C TYR A 53 -5.60 0.80 12.07
N SER A 54 -5.87 -0.41 11.54
CA SER A 54 -5.40 -0.82 10.21
C SER A 54 -5.87 0.12 9.08
N PRO A 55 -7.17 0.48 8.96
CA PRO A 55 -7.63 1.44 7.96
C PRO A 55 -7.14 2.87 8.24
N ALA A 56 -7.04 3.29 9.51
CA ALA A 56 -6.56 4.61 9.87
C ALA A 56 -5.07 4.80 9.50
N CYS A 57 -4.22 3.83 9.80
CA CYS A 57 -2.81 3.82 9.45
C CYS A 57 -2.62 3.79 7.92
N THR A 58 -3.38 2.97 7.21
CA THR A 58 -3.31 2.88 5.73
C THR A 58 -3.66 4.22 5.07
N ARG A 59 -4.69 4.90 5.59
CA ARG A 59 -5.09 6.23 5.12
C ARG A 59 -3.99 7.27 5.38
N LEU A 60 -3.42 7.30 6.59
CA LEU A 60 -2.34 8.24 6.92
C LEU A 60 -1.08 7.99 6.08
N LEU A 61 -0.71 6.73 5.85
CA LEU A 61 0.41 6.38 4.97
C LEU A 61 0.18 6.79 3.51
N SER A 62 -1.04 6.64 3.00
CA SER A 62 -1.40 7.09 1.64
C SER A 62 -1.36 8.61 1.50
N GLN A 63 -1.83 9.33 2.51
CA GLN A 63 -1.77 10.79 2.58
C GLN A 63 -0.31 11.26 2.64
N TYR A 64 0.50 10.63 3.50
CA TYR A 64 1.93 10.89 3.60
C TYR A 64 2.65 10.71 2.25
N LYS A 65 2.43 9.59 1.54
CA LYS A 65 3.03 9.36 0.21
C LYS A 65 2.63 10.41 -0.82
N THR A 66 1.39 10.89 -0.77
CA THR A 66 0.91 11.95 -1.67
C THR A 66 1.56 13.29 -1.34
N MET A 67 1.64 13.64 -0.06
CA MET A 67 2.30 14.87 0.40
C MET A 67 3.81 14.84 0.13
N LEU A 68 4.45 13.69 0.28
CA LEU A 68 5.88 13.54 -0.03
C LEU A 68 6.17 13.83 -1.51
N LYS A 69 5.27 13.45 -2.44
CA LYS A 69 5.42 13.79 -3.87
C LYS A 69 5.29 15.29 -4.13
N LEU A 70 4.42 15.98 -3.39
CA LEU A 70 4.23 17.43 -3.51
C LEU A 70 5.41 18.23 -2.93
N VAL A 71 6.10 17.67 -1.94
CA VAL A 71 7.21 18.31 -1.21
C VAL A 71 8.56 17.68 -1.59
N ALA A 72 8.61 16.83 -2.61
CA ALA A 72 9.81 16.09 -3.01
C ALA A 72 10.99 16.99 -3.39
N ASP A 73 10.68 18.19 -3.90
CA ASP A 73 11.69 19.21 -4.25
C ASP A 73 12.41 19.79 -3.01
N ASP A 74 11.73 19.80 -1.87
CA ASP A 74 12.19 20.42 -0.62
C ASP A 74 12.64 19.44 0.46
N VAL A 75 12.15 18.20 0.40
CA VAL A 75 12.43 17.16 1.37
C VAL A 75 12.99 15.93 0.64
N PRO A 76 14.31 15.89 0.40
CA PRO A 76 14.95 14.76 -0.28
C PRO A 76 14.94 13.49 0.58
N SER A 77 14.85 13.61 1.90
CA SER A 77 14.77 12.47 2.81
C SER A 77 14.02 12.83 4.10
N VAL A 78 13.18 11.91 4.53
CA VAL A 78 12.30 12.09 5.70
C VAL A 78 13.07 12.04 7.02
N GLU A 79 14.20 11.34 7.04
CA GLU A 79 15.16 11.38 8.15
C GLU A 79 15.79 12.78 8.31
N GLN A 80 16.15 13.43 7.20
CA GLN A 80 16.64 14.81 7.23
C GLN A 80 15.55 15.79 7.66
N PHE A 81 14.31 15.57 7.23
CA PHE A 81 13.16 16.36 7.69
C PHE A 81 12.95 16.21 9.20
N MET A 82 12.97 14.98 9.72
CA MET A 82 12.85 14.74 11.16
C MET A 82 13.99 15.36 11.96
N SER A 83 15.23 15.26 11.48
CA SER A 83 16.37 15.92 12.14
C SER A 83 16.27 17.45 12.08
N ARG A 84 15.87 18.02 10.94
CA ARG A 84 15.76 19.47 10.74
C ARG A 84 14.69 20.11 11.62
N TYR A 85 13.59 19.42 11.85
CA TYR A 85 12.48 19.89 12.68
C TYR A 85 12.50 19.32 14.11
N ARG A 86 13.58 18.61 14.50
CA ARG A 86 13.74 17.97 15.82
C ARG A 86 12.54 17.10 16.22
N MET A 87 12.12 16.24 15.31
CA MET A 87 11.05 15.29 15.52
C MET A 87 11.61 13.95 16.02
N ASP A 88 11.51 13.69 17.32
CA ASP A 88 11.82 12.39 17.92
C ASP A 88 10.62 11.44 17.85
N HIS A 89 10.30 10.98 16.64
CA HIS A 89 9.19 10.04 16.37
C HIS A 89 9.71 8.73 15.76
N PRO A 90 10.44 7.90 16.54
CA PRO A 90 11.05 6.66 16.03
C PRO A 90 10.00 5.63 15.59
N ALA A 91 8.80 5.62 16.19
CA ALA A 91 7.74 4.70 15.81
C ALA A 91 7.15 5.07 14.43
N ALA A 92 6.93 6.37 14.19
CA ALA A 92 6.53 6.85 12.87
C ALA A 92 7.61 6.60 11.81
N LEU A 93 8.89 6.82 12.13
CA LEU A 93 10.01 6.58 11.21
C LEU A 93 10.05 5.11 10.77
N HIS A 94 9.99 4.18 11.73
CA HIS A 94 9.94 2.74 11.43
C HIS A 94 8.75 2.42 10.52
N ARG A 95 7.56 2.95 10.84
CA ARG A 95 6.35 2.71 10.04
C ARG A 95 6.42 3.31 8.63
N ILE A 96 7.05 4.46 8.47
CA ILE A 96 7.28 5.10 7.17
C ILE A 96 8.26 4.29 6.33
N GLN A 97 9.34 3.76 6.93
CA GLN A 97 10.31 2.90 6.25
C GLN A 97 9.69 1.57 5.82
N VAL A 98 8.89 0.96 6.69
CA VAL A 98 8.16 -0.29 6.43
C VAL A 98 7.07 -0.08 5.36
N GLY A 99 6.42 1.08 5.36
CA GLY A 99 5.46 1.47 4.32
C GLY A 99 4.11 0.72 4.35
N VAL A 100 3.91 -0.17 5.33
CA VAL A 100 2.68 -0.93 5.61
C VAL A 100 2.39 -0.94 7.13
N PRO A 101 1.11 -1.04 7.55
CA PRO A 101 0.77 -1.11 8.97
C PRO A 101 1.40 -2.32 9.69
N ALA A 102 1.65 -2.26 11.01
CA ALA A 102 2.20 -3.40 11.76
C ALA A 102 1.23 -4.58 11.81
N THR A 103 -0.07 -4.31 11.69
CA THR A 103 -1.08 -5.36 11.46
C THR A 103 -0.89 -6.07 10.12
N VAL A 104 -0.17 -5.52 9.14
CA VAL A 104 0.15 -6.21 7.88
C VAL A 104 1.54 -6.87 7.96
N GLU A 105 2.45 -6.34 8.78
CA GLU A 105 3.77 -6.95 9.03
C GLU A 105 3.69 -8.17 9.96
N HIS A 106 2.76 -8.17 10.92
CA HIS A 106 2.58 -9.27 11.89
C HIS A 106 1.29 -10.06 11.77
N SER A 107 0.27 -9.57 11.06
CA SER A 107 -0.86 -10.41 10.72
C SER A 107 -0.65 -10.99 9.32
N SER A 108 -0.68 -12.32 9.24
CA SER A 108 -1.00 -13.10 8.03
C SER A 108 -2.42 -12.82 7.51
N GLU A 109 -2.90 -11.59 7.66
CA GLU A 109 -4.24 -11.11 7.37
C GLU A 109 -4.10 -9.91 6.46
N ALA A 110 -3.49 -10.18 5.30
CA ALA A 110 -3.79 -9.42 4.12
C ALA A 110 -5.33 -9.35 4.03
N GLY A 111 -5.90 -8.14 3.97
CA GLY A 111 -7.35 -7.94 4.06
C GLY A 111 -8.15 -8.92 3.18
N PRO A 112 -9.44 -9.15 3.47
CA PRO A 112 -10.24 -10.21 2.83
C PRO A 112 -10.16 -10.23 1.31
N GLU A 113 -9.91 -9.08 0.67
CA GLU A 113 -9.64 -8.98 -0.75
C GLU A 113 -8.30 -9.63 -1.16
N THR A 114 -7.19 -9.34 -0.50
CA THR A 114 -5.87 -9.94 -0.81
C THR A 114 -5.83 -11.44 -0.53
N GLY A 115 -6.43 -11.90 0.57
CA GLY A 115 -6.57 -13.34 0.83
C GLY A 115 -7.39 -14.05 -0.25
N LYS A 116 -8.48 -13.42 -0.69
CA LYS A 116 -9.29 -13.90 -1.82
C LYS A 116 -8.49 -13.92 -3.13
N TRP A 117 -7.70 -12.89 -3.43
CA TRP A 117 -6.86 -12.85 -4.64
C TRP A 117 -5.79 -13.95 -4.65
N VAL A 118 -5.14 -14.20 -3.51
CA VAL A 118 -4.13 -15.27 -3.37
C VAL A 118 -4.79 -16.64 -3.52
N ALA A 119 -5.96 -16.84 -2.90
CA ALA A 119 -6.74 -18.07 -3.04
C ALA A 119 -7.20 -18.30 -4.50
N GLU A 120 -7.74 -17.26 -5.15
CA GLU A 120 -8.17 -17.33 -6.55
C GLU A 120 -7.00 -17.60 -7.50
N THR A 121 -5.83 -17.01 -7.26
CA THR A 121 -4.60 -17.26 -8.06
C THR A 121 -4.11 -18.71 -7.89
N THR A 122 -4.14 -19.21 -6.65
CA THR A 122 -3.72 -20.59 -6.33
C THR A 122 -4.67 -21.60 -6.99
N GLN A 123 -5.97 -21.34 -6.92
CA GLN A 123 -6.99 -22.18 -7.53
C GLN A 123 -6.85 -22.27 -9.06
N VAL A 124 -6.61 -21.14 -9.76
CA VAL A 124 -6.37 -21.15 -11.21
C VAL A 124 -5.14 -21.99 -11.55
N ARG A 125 -4.05 -21.84 -10.80
CA ARG A 125 -2.83 -22.63 -10.99
C ARG A 125 -3.08 -24.12 -10.81
N GLU A 126 -3.82 -24.50 -9.79
CA GLU A 126 -4.18 -25.90 -9.51
C GLU A 126 -5.05 -26.49 -10.62
N SER A 127 -6.05 -25.77 -11.13
CA SER A 127 -6.84 -26.21 -12.29
C SER A 127 -5.95 -26.44 -13.52
N PHE A 128 -4.96 -25.57 -13.77
CA PHE A 128 -3.98 -25.74 -14.85
C PHE A 128 -3.08 -26.97 -14.65
N ILE A 129 -2.59 -27.21 -13.44
CA ILE A 129 -1.80 -28.40 -13.11
C ILE A 129 -2.64 -29.66 -13.34
N THR A 130 -3.89 -29.66 -12.88
CA THR A 130 -4.83 -30.77 -13.03
C THR A 130 -5.12 -31.09 -14.49
N PHE A 131 -5.38 -30.06 -15.32
CA PHE A 131 -5.58 -30.24 -16.76
C PHE A 131 -4.31 -30.75 -17.47
N MET A 132 -3.14 -30.21 -17.10
CA MET A 132 -1.86 -30.68 -17.64
C MET A 132 -1.53 -32.11 -17.23
N ASP A 133 -1.85 -32.50 -16.00
CA ASP A 133 -1.65 -33.87 -15.52
C ASP A 133 -2.60 -34.85 -16.22
N ALA A 134 -3.86 -34.48 -16.42
CA ALA A 134 -4.82 -35.23 -17.23
C ALA A 134 -4.29 -35.51 -18.66
N LEU A 135 -3.66 -34.52 -19.29
CA LEU A 135 -3.02 -34.69 -20.60
C LEU A 135 -1.79 -35.61 -20.55
N LYS A 136 -0.96 -35.49 -19.50
CA LYS A 136 0.23 -36.35 -19.29
C LYS A 136 -0.16 -37.81 -19.01
N LEU A 137 -1.28 -38.03 -18.32
CA LEU A 137 -1.87 -39.34 -18.06
C LEU A 137 -2.53 -39.98 -19.30
N ARG A 138 -2.44 -39.33 -20.47
CA ARG A 138 -3.04 -39.76 -21.74
C ARG A 138 -4.54 -39.99 -21.66
N LEU A 139 -5.25 -39.18 -20.87
CA LEU A 139 -6.71 -39.09 -20.97
C LEU A 139 -7.04 -38.54 -22.36
N ARG A 140 -7.55 -39.42 -23.22
CA ARG A 140 -7.84 -39.13 -24.65
C ARG A 140 -9.34 -39.06 -24.94
N ALA A 141 -10.17 -39.38 -23.96
CA ALA A 141 -11.63 -39.33 -24.10
C ALA A 141 -12.11 -37.89 -23.90
N LYS A 142 -12.91 -37.41 -24.85
CA LYS A 142 -13.51 -36.06 -24.81
C LYS A 142 -14.32 -35.84 -23.54
N ASP A 143 -15.08 -36.85 -23.10
CA ASP A 143 -15.95 -36.79 -21.92
C ASP A 143 -15.17 -36.65 -20.60
N GLN A 144 -13.88 -37.02 -20.59
CA GLN A 144 -13.01 -36.90 -19.41
C GLN A 144 -12.29 -35.55 -19.36
N LEU A 145 -11.94 -34.97 -20.51
CA LEU A 145 -11.24 -33.68 -20.59
C LEU A 145 -12.19 -32.48 -20.51
N HIS A 146 -13.39 -32.60 -21.08
CA HIS A 146 -14.39 -31.53 -21.09
C HIS A 146 -14.74 -30.98 -19.69
N PRO A 147 -15.04 -31.81 -18.65
CA PRO A 147 -15.32 -31.30 -17.31
C PRO A 147 -14.12 -30.57 -16.67
N ILE A 148 -12.90 -31.05 -16.91
CA ILE A 148 -11.66 -30.46 -16.36
C ILE A 148 -11.37 -29.11 -17.04
N LEU A 149 -11.58 -29.02 -18.35
CA LEU A 149 -11.45 -27.76 -19.09
C LEU A 149 -12.51 -26.74 -18.67
N GLN A 150 -13.76 -27.17 -18.46
CA GLN A 150 -14.84 -26.29 -18.02
C GLN A 150 -14.57 -25.71 -16.63
N GLU A 151 -14.02 -26.51 -15.71
CA GLU A 151 -13.59 -26.06 -14.40
C GLU A 151 -12.47 -25.01 -14.51
N LEU A 152 -11.47 -25.27 -15.36
CA LEU A 152 -10.34 -24.37 -15.62
C LEU A 152 -10.80 -23.03 -16.22
N VAL A 153 -11.72 -23.05 -17.18
CA VAL A 153 -12.30 -21.81 -17.76
C VAL A 153 -13.08 -21.03 -16.70
N THR A 154 -13.81 -21.73 -15.82
CA THR A 154 -14.63 -21.10 -14.77
C THR A 154 -13.76 -20.49 -13.67
N SER A 155 -12.70 -21.19 -13.23
CA SER A 155 -11.75 -20.66 -12.25
C SER A 155 -10.99 -19.47 -12.85
N TYR A 156 -10.56 -19.56 -14.11
CA TYR A 156 -9.90 -18.47 -14.81
C TYR A 156 -10.79 -17.24 -14.99
N ALA A 157 -12.09 -17.40 -15.26
CA ALA A 157 -13.02 -16.28 -15.43
C ALA A 157 -13.20 -15.42 -14.15
N ARG A 158 -12.91 -15.99 -12.97
CA ARG A 158 -12.96 -15.27 -11.68
C ARG A 158 -11.72 -14.41 -11.44
N PHE A 159 -10.63 -14.62 -12.19
CA PHE A 159 -9.39 -13.88 -12.03
C PHE A 159 -9.47 -12.46 -12.62
N LYS A 160 -8.98 -11.46 -11.86
CA LYS A 160 -8.92 -10.05 -12.27
C LYS A 160 -7.74 -9.83 -13.21
N GLY A 161 -8.01 -9.97 -14.50
CA GLY A 161 -7.02 -10.02 -15.60
C GLY A 161 -7.39 -11.04 -16.69
N SER A 162 -8.45 -11.82 -16.45
CA SER A 162 -8.96 -12.84 -17.38
C SER A 162 -9.50 -12.31 -18.71
N LYS A 163 -9.62 -10.99 -18.88
CA LYS A 163 -10.10 -10.35 -20.10
C LYS A 163 -8.96 -9.98 -21.06
N ASP A 164 -7.74 -9.81 -20.55
CA ASP A 164 -6.58 -9.36 -21.33
C ASP A 164 -5.79 -10.51 -21.96
N TRP A 165 -6.15 -11.77 -21.66
CA TRP A 165 -5.43 -12.93 -22.16
C TRP A 165 -6.11 -13.55 -23.38
N GLU A 166 -5.40 -13.51 -24.51
CA GLU A 166 -5.80 -14.07 -25.80
C GLU A 166 -6.11 -15.58 -25.74
N GLY A 167 -5.45 -16.31 -24.83
CA GLY A 167 -5.64 -17.75 -24.64
C GLY A 167 -7.04 -18.15 -24.15
N ARG A 168 -7.81 -17.22 -23.56
CA ARG A 168 -9.19 -17.48 -23.13
C ARG A 168 -10.09 -17.83 -24.31
N SER A 169 -9.93 -17.14 -25.44
CA SER A 169 -10.71 -17.40 -26.65
C SER A 169 -10.45 -18.82 -27.18
N ARG A 170 -9.19 -19.26 -27.12
CA ARG A 170 -8.77 -20.59 -27.58
C ARG A 170 -9.27 -21.72 -26.66
N MET A 171 -9.37 -21.47 -25.36
CA MET A 171 -9.91 -22.44 -24.40
C MET A 171 -11.43 -22.60 -24.48
N VAL A 172 -12.15 -21.52 -24.81
CA VAL A 172 -13.62 -21.57 -24.98
C VAL A 172 -14.00 -22.15 -26.34
N ALA A 173 -13.14 -22.03 -27.35
CA ALA A 173 -13.37 -22.55 -28.69
C ALA A 173 -12.99 -24.04 -28.89
N TRP A 174 -12.32 -24.65 -27.92
CA TRP A 174 -11.90 -26.05 -27.94
C TRP A 174 -13.07 -27.00 -27.65
#